data_AF-A0A969G8J1-F1
#
_entry.id   AF-A0A969G8J1-F1
#
_cell.length_a   1.000
_cell.length_b   1.000
_cell.length_c   1.000
_cell.angle_alpha   90.00
_cell.angle_beta   90.00
_cell.angle_gamma   90.00
#
_symmetry.space_group_name_H-M   'P 1'
#
loop_
_entity.id
_entity.type
_entity.pdbx_description
1 polymer ?
#
loop_
_entity_poly.entity_id
_entity_poly.type
_entity_poly.pdbx_seq_one_letter_code
_entity_poly.pdbx_strand_id
1 'polypeptide(L)' 'MTPKSGIFLLGACIAAIAGVGCVFELTSGNPDLGNGTTQAILAASIPATILFFVAAVKDARANM' A
#
# COMPACT_ATOMS: atom_id res chain seq x y z
N MET A 1 6.15 19.98 4.36
CA MET A 1 6.29 18.62 3.80
C MET A 1 7.73 18.44 3.38
N THR A 2 8.45 17.51 3.99
CA THR A 2 9.79 17.12 3.54
C THR A 2 9.67 16.29 2.27
N PRO A 3 10.67 16.36 1.35
CA PRO A 3 10.73 15.46 0.20
C PRO A 3 10.66 13.98 0.61
N LYS A 4 11.24 13.65 1.77
CA LYS A 4 11.24 12.30 2.34
C LYS A 4 9.84 11.82 2.75
N SER A 5 9.06 12.63 3.46
CA SER A 5 7.66 12.31 3.80
C SER A 5 6.81 12.16 2.53
N GLY A 6 7.06 12.98 1.50
CA GLY A 6 6.40 12.84 0.19
C GLY A 6 6.64 11.49 -0.49
N ILE A 7 7.88 10.97 -0.45
CA ILE A 7 8.21 9.64 -1.01
C ILE A 7 7.51 8.52 -0.24
N PHE A 8 7.50 8.59 1.09
CA PHE A 8 6.79 7.61 1.91
C PHE A 8 5.28 7.64 1.67
N LEU A 9 4.70 8.84 1.53
CA LEU A 9 3.28 8.99 1.21
C LEU A 9 2.94 8.43 -0.18
N LEU A 10 3.79 8.66 -1.19
CA LEU A 10 3.62 8.08 -2.52
C LEU A 10 3.64 6.54 -2.45
N GLY A 11 4.58 5.97 -1.70
CA GLY A 11 4.64 4.51 -1.47
C GLY A 11 3.38 3.96 -0.81
N ALA A 12 2.84 4.67 0.19
CA ALA A 12 1.57 4.31 0.82
C ALA A 12 0.39 4.35 -0.17
N CYS A 13 0.33 5.36 -1.04
CA CYS A 13 -0.70 5.45 -2.07
C CYS A 13 -0.63 4.30 -3.08
N ILE A 14 0.56 3.96 -3.57
CA ILE A 14 0.74 2.83 -4.50
C ILE A 14 0.32 1.51 -3.85
N ALA A 15 0.74 1.28 -2.60
CA ALA A 15 0.35 0.08 -1.85
C ALA A 15 -1.16 0.00 -1.63
N ALA A 16 -1.83 1.13 -1.34
CA ALA A 16 -3.28 1.18 -1.21
C ALA A 16 -3.99 0.86 -2.54
N ILE A 17 -3.53 1.42 -3.67
CA ILE A 17 -4.08 1.13 -5.00
C ILE A 17 -3.94 -0.35 -5.34
N ALA A 18 -2.76 -0.94 -5.08
CA ALA A 18 -2.51 -2.36 -5.31
C ALA A 18 -3.44 -3.25 -4.44
N GLY A 19 -3.65 -2.88 -3.18
CA GLY A 19 -4.57 -3.57 -2.28
C GLY A 19 -6.02 -3.55 -2.79
N VAL A 20 -6.52 -2.39 -3.23
CA VAL A 20 -7.87 -2.27 -3.81
C VAL A 20 -8.01 -3.17 -5.05
N GLY A 21 -7.04 -3.12 -5.97
CA GLY A 21 -7.04 -3.98 -7.16
C GLY A 21 -7.08 -5.47 -6.83
N CYS A 22 -6.30 -5.91 -5.84
CA CYS A 22 -6.29 -7.30 -5.38
C CYS A 22 -7.64 -7.74 -4.77
N VAL A 23 -8.33 -6.84 -4.06
CA VAL A 23 -9.66 -7.15 -3.53
C VAL A 23 -10.66 -7.37 -4.67
N PHE A 24 -10.68 -6.49 -5.68
CA PHE A 24 -11.56 -6.65 -6.85
C PHE A 24 -11.22 -7.90 -7.67
N GLU A 25 -9.95 -8.21 -7.84
CA GLU A 25 -9.48 -9.43 -8.51
C GLU A 25 -9.91 -10.70 -7.77
N LEU A 26 -9.80 -10.74 -6.44
CA LEU A 26 -10.22 -11.91 -5.66
C LEU A 26 -11.75 -12.06 -5.63
N THR A 27 -12.49 -10.96 -5.61
CA THR A 27 -13.96 -11.00 -5.60
C THR A 27 -14.56 -11.31 -6.98
N SER A 28 -13.81 -11.17 -8.08
CA SER A 28 -14.25 -11.52 -9.43
C SER A 28 -14.43 -13.04 -9.63
N GLY A 29 -13.85 -13.86 -8.74
CA GLY A 29 -13.96 -15.32 -8.75
C GLY A 29 -12.96 -16.05 -9.65
N ASN A 30 -12.28 -15.35 -10.56
CA ASN A 30 -11.25 -15.94 -11.42
C ASN A 30 -10.06 -14.98 -11.61
N PRO A 31 -9.20 -14.81 -10.59
CA PRO A 31 -8.09 -13.86 -10.61
C PRO A 31 -7.07 -14.18 -11.70
N ASP A 32 -6.68 -13.19 -12.49
CA ASP A 32 -5.79 -13.32 -13.65
C ASP A 32 -4.33 -13.60 -13.21
N LEU A 33 -3.92 -12.93 -12.12
CA LEU A 33 -2.62 -13.18 -11.46
C LEU A 33 -2.56 -14.49 -10.67
N GLY A 34 -3.70 -15.19 -10.54
CA GLY A 34 -3.87 -16.37 -9.71
C GLY A 34 -4.12 -16.05 -8.24
N ASN A 35 -4.95 -16.90 -7.60
CA ASN A 35 -5.46 -16.65 -6.25
C ASN A 35 -4.34 -16.52 -5.19
N GLY A 36 -3.29 -17.35 -5.28
CA GLY A 36 -2.17 -17.32 -4.35
C GLY A 36 -1.35 -16.02 -4.45
N THR A 37 -1.05 -15.57 -5.67
CA THR A 37 -0.28 -14.34 -5.91
C THR A 37 -1.06 -13.11 -5.45
N THR A 38 -2.33 -13.00 -5.83
CA THR A 38 -3.17 -11.86 -5.47
C THR A 38 -3.40 -11.76 -3.95
N GLN A 39 -3.58 -12.90 -3.27
CA GLN A 39 -3.65 -12.93 -1.80
C GLN A 39 -2.32 -12.51 -1.14
N ALA A 40 -1.17 -12.96 -1.66
CA ALA A 40 0.14 -12.56 -1.13
C ALA A 40 0.38 -11.05 -1.29
N ILE A 41 0.04 -10.47 -2.44
CA ILE A 41 0.15 -9.02 -2.68
C ILE A 41 -0.78 -8.25 -1.75
N LEU A 42 -2.03 -8.70 -1.57
CA LEU A 42 -2.97 -8.07 -0.65
C LEU A 42 -2.46 -8.12 0.79
N ALA A 43 -1.97 -9.28 1.23
CA ALA A 43 -1.42 -9.48 2.57
C ALA A 43 -0.17 -8.61 2.83
N ALA A 44 0.64 -8.33 1.81
CA ALA A 44 1.79 -7.43 1.91
C ALA A 44 1.41 -5.94 1.78
N SER A 45 0.41 -5.62 0.97
CA SER A 45 0.00 -4.23 0.70
C SER A 45 -0.61 -3.55 1.92
N ILE A 46 -1.40 -4.28 2.72
CA ILE A 46 -2.00 -3.74 3.96
C ILE A 46 -0.92 -3.27 4.96
N PRO A 47 0.04 -4.11 5.39
CA PRO A 47 1.08 -3.68 6.32
C PRO A 47 2.03 -2.67 5.68
N ALA A 48 2.37 -2.79 4.39
CA ALA A 48 3.20 -1.80 3.70
C ALA A 48 2.56 -0.40 3.71
N THR A 49 1.24 -0.32 3.46
CA THR A 49 0.50 0.95 3.52
C THR A 49 0.57 1.57 4.90
N ILE A 50 0.35 0.79 5.96
CA ILE A 50 0.41 1.26 7.35
C ILE A 50 1.82 1.75 7.69
N LEU A 51 2.86 0.95 7.36
CA LEU A 51 4.24 1.30 7.65
C LEU A 51 4.68 2.58 6.94
N PHE A 52 4.39 2.70 5.64
CA PHE A 52 4.74 3.88 4.86
C PHE A 52 3.96 5.12 5.30
N PHE A 53 2.67 4.99 5.60
CA PHE A 53 1.86 6.11 6.09
C PHE A 53 2.34 6.59 7.46
N VAL A 54 2.60 5.67 8.41
CA VAL A 54 3.13 6.02 9.73
C VAL A 54 4.51 6.65 9.62
N ALA A 55 5.41 6.13 8.77
CA ALA A 55 6.70 6.73 8.51
C ALA A 55 6.57 8.15 7.92
N ALA A 56 5.68 8.35 6.95
CA ALA A 56 5.39 9.66 6.36
C ALA A 56 4.89 10.67 7.40
N VAL A 57 3.98 10.25 8.29
CA VAL A 57 3.43 11.10 9.36
C VAL A 57 4.50 11.44 10.40
N LYS A 58 5.31 10.46 10.81
CA LYS A 58 6.41 10.69 11.76
C LYS A 58 7.44 11.66 11.21
N ASP A 59 7.86 11.47 9.95
CA ASP A 59 8.82 12.37 9.30
C ASP A 59 8.24 13.76 9.09
N ALA A 60 6.97 13.87 8.67
CA ALA A 60 6.29 15.15 8.57
C ALA A 60 6.24 15.88 9.91
N ARG A 61 5.88 15.19 11.01
CA ARG A 61 5.82 15.79 12.35
C ARG A 61 7.17 16.19 12.90
N ALA A 62 8.21 15.39 12.67
CA ALA A 62 9.57 15.70 13.11
C ALA A 62 10.17 16.90 12.36
N ASN A 63 9.59 17.29 11.22
CA ASN A 63 10.05 18.37 10.36
C ASN A 63 8.93 19.40 10.08
N MET A 64 7.97 19.52 11.02
CA MET A 64 7.08 20.69 11.17
C MET A 64 7.82 21.78 11.93
#